data_AF-A0A955FDY4-F1
#
_entry.id   AF-A0A955FDY4-F1
#
_cell.length_a   1.000
_cell.length_b   1.000
_cell.length_c   1.000
_cell.angle_alpha   90.00
_cell.angle_beta   90.00
_cell.angle_gamma   90.00
#
_symmetry.space_group_name_H-M   'P 1'
#
loop_
_entity.id
_entity.type
_entity.pdbx_description
1 polymer ?
#
loop_
_entity_poly.entity_id
_entity_poly.type
_entity_poly.pdbx_seq_one_letter_code
_entity_poly.pdbx_strand_id
1 'polypeptide(L)'
;MKKQQLKAALSAAVLGVLSPLAMVLPASAATVTWTGAGDGGFNSGFNWLSGGILVNGDTAVFPASANYQLPDNDMAGLSLVKIIFNGEVTGSSSKSYSITGNSLTITSGIDAIMTGSGGDHSVGVGVTLGADATFKTTGSNTLSVGGDGTVLDLGANDLTLDAQGGTISLLGKIKGSGNIVKSGDGKVKVLTTPDSGGYTGGLTAPSGEIVVDDDLGLNVTLSGGTLKGTGTVGNISMSSGTVAPGNSPGVLNTGNLVYTGGSFDVELGGTASGEYDQTNVTGTVDLGSATALNISLFGSYAPAVNDAFTIINNDGSDAVAGAFTGLANGDNVTVGEYTYQINYDAGDGNDVVLLVLGTPSAPYTGVESLLSSPYATIFAAIAVAAIVAGYRVYDYRKASK
;
A
#
# COMPACT_ATOMS: atom_id res chain seq x y z
N MET A 1 -94.72 11.15 44.38
CA MET A 1 -94.97 12.54 43.93
C MET A 1 -93.75 13.03 43.16
N LYS A 2 -93.88 13.18 41.84
CA LYS A 2 -93.21 14.14 40.93
C LYS A 2 -91.67 14.38 40.97
N LYS A 3 -91.09 14.04 39.80
CA LYS A 3 -90.02 14.69 38.99
C LYS A 3 -88.55 14.30 39.28
N GLN A 4 -87.58 14.24 38.36
CA GLN A 4 -87.45 14.05 36.90
C GLN A 4 -85.93 14.21 36.60
N GLN A 5 -85.28 13.18 36.05
CA GLN A 5 -84.16 13.20 35.07
C GLN A 5 -82.78 13.91 35.33
N LEU A 6 -81.73 13.16 34.94
CA LEU A 6 -80.55 13.54 34.12
C LEU A 6 -79.16 13.80 34.76
N LYS A 7 -78.24 12.86 34.45
CA LYS A 7 -76.81 12.96 34.06
C LYS A 7 -75.90 14.02 34.70
N ALA A 8 -74.79 13.56 35.29
CA ALA A 8 -73.43 13.92 34.86
C ALA A 8 -72.41 12.97 35.52
N ALA A 9 -71.60 12.31 34.69
CA ALA A 9 -70.44 11.53 35.10
C ALA A 9 -69.25 12.48 35.30
N LEU A 10 -68.54 12.39 36.43
CA LEU A 10 -67.11 12.70 36.49
C LEU A 10 -66.45 12.19 37.79
N SER A 11 -65.34 11.49 37.61
CA SER A 11 -64.18 11.36 38.52
C SER A 11 -64.33 10.69 39.88
N ALA A 12 -63.81 9.46 39.97
CA ALA A 12 -63.00 9.05 41.11
C ALA A 12 -61.79 8.25 40.59
N ALA A 13 -60.61 8.83 40.79
CA ALA A 13 -59.33 8.39 40.26
C ALA A 13 -58.85 7.07 40.89
N VAL A 14 -58.31 6.21 40.02
CA VAL A 14 -57.50 5.04 40.40
C VAL A 14 -56.13 5.58 40.86
N LEU A 15 -55.77 5.32 42.12
CA LEU A 15 -54.41 5.49 42.63
C LEU A 15 -53.54 4.38 42.00
N GLY A 16 -53.01 4.64 40.81
CA GLY A 16 -51.98 3.83 40.19
C GLY A 16 -50.63 4.17 40.82
N VAL A 17 -49.97 3.16 41.39
CA VAL A 17 -48.59 3.24 41.84
C VAL A 17 -47.71 3.51 40.61
N LEU A 18 -47.30 4.77 40.41
CA LEU A 18 -46.24 5.10 39.46
C LEU A 18 -44.92 4.59 40.02
N SER A 19 -44.49 3.41 39.56
CA SER A 19 -43.08 3.07 39.57
C SER A 19 -42.36 4.07 38.67
N PRO A 20 -41.25 4.70 39.08
CA PRO A 20 -40.43 5.45 38.14
C PRO A 20 -39.87 4.44 37.15
N LEU A 21 -40.47 4.40 35.96
CA LEU A 21 -39.81 3.87 34.78
C LEU A 21 -38.61 4.79 34.57
N ALA A 22 -37.44 4.37 35.07
CA ALA A 22 -36.19 5.01 34.72
C ALA A 22 -36.04 4.85 33.20
N MET A 23 -36.44 5.89 32.46
CA MET A 23 -35.98 6.10 31.11
C MET A 23 -34.47 6.20 31.20
N VAL A 24 -33.78 5.09 30.95
CA VAL A 24 -32.38 5.13 30.56
C VAL A 24 -32.37 5.87 29.24
N LEU A 25 -32.21 7.19 29.30
CA LEU A 25 -31.81 7.94 28.12
C LEU A 25 -30.52 7.27 27.65
N PRO A 26 -30.39 6.90 26.37
CA PRO A 26 -29.12 6.43 25.86
C PRO A 26 -28.08 7.48 26.27
N ALA A 27 -27.01 7.04 26.93
CA ALA A 27 -25.87 7.90 27.20
C ALA A 27 -25.49 8.53 25.86
N SER A 28 -25.69 9.85 25.74
CA SER A 28 -25.37 10.57 24.52
C SER A 28 -23.88 10.39 24.29
N ALA A 29 -23.49 9.84 23.14
CA ALA A 29 -22.11 9.80 22.70
C ALA A 29 -21.48 11.18 22.90
N ALA A 30 -20.55 11.30 23.84
CA ALA A 30 -19.86 12.56 24.09
C ALA A 30 -18.55 12.59 23.30
N THR A 31 -18.11 13.78 22.92
CA THR A 31 -16.76 13.99 22.41
C THR A 31 -15.90 14.47 23.55
N VAL A 32 -14.90 13.68 23.94
CA VAL A 32 -14.02 13.94 25.08
C VAL A 32 -12.60 14.16 24.57
N THR A 33 -11.97 15.26 24.99
CA THR A 33 -10.68 15.71 24.47
C THR A 33 -9.55 15.43 25.45
N TRP A 34 -8.54 14.70 25.01
CA TRP A 34 -7.33 14.41 25.74
C TRP A 34 -6.54 15.69 26.05
N THR A 35 -6.20 15.88 27.33
CA THR A 35 -5.30 16.93 27.81
C THR A 35 -3.93 16.36 28.17
N GLY A 36 -3.88 15.10 28.62
CA GLY A 36 -2.68 14.47 29.17
C GLY A 36 -2.07 15.26 30.32
N ALA A 37 -2.91 15.92 31.13
CA ALA A 37 -2.46 16.82 32.20
C ALA A 37 -2.06 16.10 33.49
N GLY A 38 -2.49 14.85 33.67
CA GLY A 38 -2.14 13.99 34.80
C GLY A 38 -1.13 12.91 34.39
N ASP A 39 -1.56 11.66 34.46
CA ASP A 39 -0.81 10.48 34.01
C ASP A 39 -1.15 10.12 32.54
N GLY A 40 -0.79 8.91 32.11
CA GLY A 40 -1.15 8.39 30.79
C GLY A 40 -2.51 7.69 30.73
N GLY A 41 -3.18 7.45 31.87
CA GLY A 41 -4.31 6.53 31.95
C GLY A 41 -5.63 7.12 31.42
N PHE A 42 -6.39 6.31 30.70
CA PHE A 42 -7.74 6.67 30.25
C PHE A 42 -8.74 6.80 31.40
N ASN A 43 -8.57 6.03 32.48
CA ASN A 43 -9.45 6.07 33.65
C ASN A 43 -9.31 7.34 34.51
N SER A 44 -8.34 8.22 34.20
CA SER A 44 -8.06 9.42 34.97
C SER A 44 -8.78 10.63 34.37
N GLY A 45 -9.80 11.14 35.07
CA GLY A 45 -10.56 12.32 34.64
C GLY A 45 -9.73 13.60 34.48
N PHE A 46 -8.51 13.65 35.05
CA PHE A 46 -7.56 14.75 34.85
C PHE A 46 -7.01 14.83 33.43
N ASN A 47 -6.98 13.70 32.72
CA ASN A 47 -6.47 13.64 31.35
C ASN A 47 -7.51 14.01 30.29
N TRP A 48 -8.72 14.38 30.70
CA TRP A 48 -9.83 14.64 29.80
C TRP A 48 -10.45 16.02 30.08
N LEU A 49 -10.45 16.87 29.06
CA LEU A 49 -11.15 18.15 29.10
C LEU A 49 -12.64 17.90 29.24
N SER A 50 -13.34 18.73 30.02
CA SER A 50 -14.74 18.59 30.46
C SER A 50 -15.02 17.52 31.53
N GLY A 51 -13.99 16.92 32.14
CA GLY A 51 -14.05 16.32 33.47
C GLY A 51 -14.75 14.95 33.60
N GLY A 52 -15.18 14.34 32.50
CA GLY A 52 -15.67 12.98 32.45
C GLY A 52 -14.58 12.02 32.00
N ILE A 53 -14.36 10.95 32.76
CA ILE A 53 -13.62 9.77 32.29
C ILE A 53 -14.33 9.24 31.04
N LEU A 54 -13.59 8.81 30.02
CA LEU A 54 -14.15 8.16 28.83
C LEU A 54 -15.13 7.04 29.23
N VAL A 55 -16.29 6.98 28.58
CA VAL A 55 -17.21 5.85 28.72
C VAL A 55 -17.54 5.22 27.37
N ASN A 56 -18.19 4.07 27.41
CA ASN A 56 -18.62 3.38 26.20
C ASN A 56 -19.58 4.26 25.39
N GLY A 57 -19.29 4.40 24.09
CA GLY A 57 -20.03 5.25 23.16
C GLY A 57 -19.41 6.62 22.91
N ASP A 58 -18.34 6.99 23.62
CA ASP A 58 -17.69 8.29 23.43
C ASP A 58 -16.77 8.33 22.20
N THR A 59 -16.48 9.54 21.75
CA THR A 59 -15.40 9.85 20.81
C THR A 59 -14.22 10.45 21.56
N ALA A 60 -13.04 9.85 21.42
CA ALA A 60 -11.80 10.35 22.01
C ALA A 60 -11.05 11.24 21.01
N VAL A 61 -10.72 12.47 21.41
CA VAL A 61 -10.00 13.44 20.58
C VAL A 61 -8.62 13.72 21.17
N PHE A 62 -7.58 13.63 20.36
CA PHE A 62 -6.17 13.83 20.73
C PHE A 62 -5.59 15.05 20.00
N PRO A 63 -5.64 16.23 20.64
CA PRO A 63 -5.30 17.51 20.00
C PRO A 63 -3.80 17.82 20.01
N ALA A 64 -3.37 18.75 19.16
CA ALA A 64 -2.00 19.28 19.17
C ALA A 64 -1.59 19.87 20.54
N SER A 65 -2.57 20.36 21.30
CA SER A 65 -2.38 21.08 22.56
C SER A 65 -2.14 20.19 23.78
N ALA A 66 -2.24 18.86 23.67
CA ALA A 66 -2.08 18.01 24.84
C ALA A 66 -0.61 17.93 25.29
N ASN A 67 -0.42 17.76 26.60
CA ASN A 67 0.92 17.74 27.20
C ASN A 67 1.60 16.37 27.10
N TYR A 68 0.82 15.29 27.04
CA TYR A 68 1.33 13.93 27.03
C TYR A 68 0.84 13.16 25.79
N GLN A 69 1.77 12.43 25.16
CA GLN A 69 1.60 11.81 23.83
C GLN A 69 1.59 10.27 23.86
N LEU A 70 1.64 9.67 25.05
CA LEU A 70 1.60 8.20 25.26
C LEU A 70 0.36 7.80 26.07
N PRO A 71 -0.86 8.07 25.57
CA PRO A 71 -2.07 7.57 26.20
C PRO A 71 -2.04 6.05 26.41
N ASP A 72 -2.50 5.61 27.57
CA ASP A 72 -2.63 4.22 27.96
C ASP A 72 -4.10 3.91 28.26
N ASN A 73 -4.69 3.03 27.44
CA ASN A 73 -6.02 2.52 27.71
C ASN A 73 -5.96 1.49 28.85
N ASP A 74 -6.02 1.96 30.08
CA ASP A 74 -6.10 1.14 31.28
C ASP A 74 -7.54 0.67 31.62
N MET A 75 -8.49 0.87 30.69
CA MET A 75 -9.89 0.48 30.84
C MET A 75 -10.21 -0.80 30.04
N ALA A 76 -10.70 -1.82 30.75
CA ALA A 76 -11.13 -3.07 30.13
C ALA A 76 -12.49 -2.92 29.41
N GLY A 77 -12.58 -3.41 28.16
CA GLY A 77 -13.84 -3.46 27.41
C GLY A 77 -14.35 -2.09 26.96
N LEU A 78 -13.46 -1.10 26.84
CA LEU A 78 -13.82 0.23 26.37
C LEU A 78 -14.21 0.18 24.88
N SER A 79 -15.42 0.66 24.60
CA SER A 79 -15.97 0.77 23.25
C SER A 79 -16.15 2.24 22.88
N LEU A 80 -15.36 2.72 21.93
CA LEU A 80 -15.44 4.09 21.44
C LEU A 80 -16.19 4.14 20.11
N VAL A 81 -16.93 5.22 19.88
CA VAL A 81 -17.45 5.52 18.55
C VAL A 81 -16.27 5.80 17.62
N LYS A 82 -15.38 6.70 18.04
CA LYS A 82 -14.30 7.16 17.18
C LYS A 82 -13.07 7.60 17.97
N ILE A 83 -11.90 7.44 17.37
CA ILE A 83 -10.65 8.09 17.80
C ILE A 83 -10.31 9.14 16.75
N ILE A 84 -9.97 10.35 17.20
CA ILE A 84 -9.56 11.44 16.31
C ILE A 84 -8.24 11.99 16.81
N PHE A 85 -7.19 11.84 16.01
CA PHE A 85 -5.97 12.61 16.16
C PHE A 85 -6.09 13.89 15.30
N ASN A 86 -6.11 15.04 15.95
CA ASN A 86 -6.19 16.37 15.31
C ASN A 86 -4.97 17.22 15.70
N GLY A 87 -3.79 16.62 15.51
CA GLY A 87 -2.52 16.97 16.14
C GLY A 87 -1.70 18.11 15.53
N GLU A 88 -2.14 18.80 14.46
CA GLU A 88 -1.40 19.97 13.97
C GLU A 88 -2.24 21.02 13.19
N VAL A 89 -1.92 22.28 13.47
CA VAL A 89 -2.09 23.46 12.61
C VAL A 89 -0.68 23.85 12.14
N THR A 90 -0.43 23.83 10.83
CA THR A 90 0.83 24.21 10.14
C THR A 90 1.97 24.77 11.01
N GLY A 91 3.07 24.02 11.22
CA GLY A 91 4.33 24.50 11.85
C GLY A 91 5.00 23.47 12.78
N SER A 92 5.98 23.89 13.60
CA SER A 92 6.77 23.00 14.48
C SER A 92 6.03 22.37 15.68
N SER A 93 4.70 22.28 15.64
CA SER A 93 3.84 21.91 16.78
C SER A 93 3.20 20.52 16.64
N SER A 94 3.55 19.75 15.61
CA SER A 94 2.97 18.42 15.37
C SER A 94 3.28 17.46 16.52
N LYS A 95 2.25 16.74 16.97
CA LYS A 95 2.39 15.69 17.98
C LYS A 95 2.14 14.32 17.36
N SER A 96 2.98 13.36 17.70
CA SER A 96 2.74 11.94 17.45
C SER A 96 2.12 11.31 18.68
N TYR A 97 1.04 10.55 18.51
CA TYR A 97 0.38 9.85 19.61
C TYR A 97 0.60 8.36 19.48
N SER A 98 0.81 7.69 20.61
CA SER A 98 0.85 6.23 20.67
C SER A 98 -0.07 5.74 21.78
N ILE A 99 -1.24 5.22 21.40
CA ILE A 99 -2.17 4.58 22.32
C ILE A 99 -1.68 3.17 22.61
N THR A 100 -1.50 2.86 23.89
CA THR A 100 -1.10 1.54 24.40
C THR A 100 -2.15 0.99 25.38
N GLY A 101 -1.90 -0.17 25.99
CA GLY A 101 -2.77 -0.74 27.02
C GLY A 101 -3.73 -1.81 26.52
N ASN A 102 -4.96 -1.80 27.03
CA ASN A 102 -6.00 -2.77 26.71
C ASN A 102 -6.57 -2.56 25.30
N SER A 103 -7.10 -3.64 24.72
CA SER A 103 -7.82 -3.61 23.44
C SER A 103 -9.05 -2.69 23.48
N LEU A 104 -9.41 -2.17 22.30
CA LEU A 104 -10.53 -1.24 22.10
C LEU A 104 -11.58 -1.82 21.15
N THR A 105 -12.85 -1.53 21.38
CA THR A 105 -13.89 -1.67 20.35
C THR A 105 -14.12 -0.32 19.67
N ILE A 106 -14.17 -0.30 18.35
CA ILE A 106 -14.41 0.91 17.54
C ILE A 106 -15.67 0.71 16.71
N THR A 107 -16.63 1.64 16.78
CA THR A 107 -17.93 1.51 16.08
C THR A 107 -18.14 2.52 14.95
N SER A 108 -17.13 3.33 14.61
CA SER A 108 -17.18 4.24 13.46
C SER A 108 -15.82 4.47 12.81
N GLY A 109 -14.74 4.64 13.56
CA GLY A 109 -13.45 4.81 12.91
C GLY A 109 -12.29 5.34 13.75
N ILE A 110 -11.17 5.54 13.08
CA ILE A 110 -9.95 6.16 13.61
C ILE A 110 -9.48 7.16 12.56
N ASP A 111 -9.50 8.44 12.89
CA ASP A 111 -9.06 9.49 11.98
C ASP A 111 -7.75 10.08 12.46
N ALA A 112 -6.76 10.11 11.58
CA ALA A 112 -5.52 10.85 11.73
C ALA A 112 -5.54 12.04 10.77
N ILE A 113 -6.18 13.14 11.22
CA ILE A 113 -6.44 14.31 10.37
C ILE A 113 -5.28 15.29 10.48
N MET A 114 -4.51 15.44 9.40
CA MET A 114 -3.42 16.40 9.32
C MET A 114 -3.58 17.36 8.13
N THR A 115 -3.12 18.59 8.32
CA THR A 115 -3.09 19.66 7.30
C THR A 115 -1.67 20.19 7.02
N GLY A 116 -0.66 19.60 7.67
CA GLY A 116 0.76 19.98 7.62
C GLY A 116 1.72 18.78 7.54
N SER A 117 2.98 18.95 7.95
CA SER A 117 4.03 17.92 7.91
C SER A 117 4.38 17.40 9.32
N GLY A 118 4.28 16.08 9.55
CA GLY A 118 4.53 15.42 10.83
C GLY A 118 3.32 14.63 11.33
N GLY A 119 3.31 14.24 12.62
CA GLY A 119 2.12 13.69 13.28
C GLY A 119 1.78 12.24 12.93
N ASP A 120 2.76 11.35 12.95
CA ASP A 120 2.48 9.92 12.88
C ASP A 120 1.78 9.47 14.17
N HIS A 121 0.67 8.74 14.03
CA HIS A 121 -0.15 8.29 15.14
C HIS A 121 -0.25 6.77 15.14
N SER A 122 -0.37 6.18 16.32
CA SER A 122 -0.57 4.74 16.47
C SER A 122 -1.65 4.41 17.48
N VAL A 123 -2.46 3.42 17.12
CA VAL A 123 -3.33 2.66 18.04
C VAL A 123 -2.69 1.30 18.19
N GLY A 124 -1.73 1.18 19.11
CA GLY A 124 -0.85 0.02 19.28
C GLY A 124 -1.46 -1.15 20.04
N VAL A 125 -2.79 -1.17 20.18
CA VAL A 125 -3.54 -2.19 20.91
C VAL A 125 -4.39 -3.03 19.94
N GLY A 126 -4.95 -4.14 20.42
CA GLY A 126 -5.96 -4.87 19.65
C GLY A 126 -7.20 -4.00 19.40
N VAL A 127 -7.76 -4.09 18.21
CA VAL A 127 -8.95 -3.33 17.81
C VAL A 127 -10.01 -4.30 17.32
N THR A 128 -11.22 -4.21 17.88
CA THR A 128 -12.39 -4.93 17.38
C THR A 128 -13.36 -3.94 16.76
N LEU A 129 -13.86 -4.22 15.54
CA LEU A 129 -14.91 -3.41 14.95
C LEU A 129 -16.27 -3.83 15.50
N GLY A 130 -16.99 -2.90 16.12
CA GLY A 130 -18.37 -3.12 16.58
C GLY A 130 -19.44 -2.78 15.54
N ALA A 131 -19.05 -2.13 14.45
CA ALA A 131 -19.85 -1.79 13.27
C ALA A 131 -18.90 -1.50 12.10
N ASP A 132 -19.43 -1.28 10.90
CA ASP A 132 -18.64 -0.82 9.75
C ASP A 132 -17.86 0.45 10.14
N ALA A 133 -16.58 0.49 9.77
CA ALA A 133 -15.69 1.54 10.21
C ALA A 133 -14.84 2.12 9.08
N THR A 134 -14.36 3.34 9.28
CA THR A 134 -13.37 3.96 8.41
C THR A 134 -12.14 4.36 9.21
N PHE A 135 -10.97 3.89 8.80
CA PHE A 135 -9.70 4.45 9.26
C PHE A 135 -9.20 5.43 8.21
N LYS A 136 -8.82 6.63 8.64
CA LYS A 136 -8.60 7.74 7.74
C LYS A 136 -7.29 8.45 8.04
N THR A 137 -6.60 8.85 6.98
CA THR A 137 -5.54 9.87 7.04
C THR A 137 -5.91 11.05 6.15
N THR A 138 -5.44 12.24 6.52
CA THR A 138 -5.36 13.39 5.61
C THR A 138 -3.99 14.02 5.73
N GLY A 139 -3.40 14.49 4.63
CA GLY A 139 -2.03 15.01 4.63
C GLY A 139 -0.98 13.90 4.59
N SER A 140 0.29 14.20 4.84
CA SER A 140 1.40 13.23 4.65
C SER A 140 1.78 12.44 5.90
N ASN A 141 0.82 12.12 6.77
CA ASN A 141 1.07 11.40 8.03
C ASN A 141 0.89 9.89 7.88
N THR A 142 1.31 9.16 8.92
CA THR A 142 1.05 7.73 9.08
C THR A 142 0.08 7.48 10.24
N LEU A 143 -0.96 6.67 10.00
CA LEU A 143 -1.75 6.03 11.05
C LEU A 143 -1.37 4.55 11.11
N SER A 144 -0.81 4.11 12.23
CA SER A 144 -0.55 2.68 12.48
C SER A 144 -1.63 2.09 13.38
N VAL A 145 -2.20 0.94 13.01
CA VAL A 145 -3.21 0.24 13.81
C VAL A 145 -2.74 -1.18 14.10
N GLY A 146 -2.81 -1.53 15.39
CA GLY A 146 -2.24 -2.75 15.93
C GLY A 146 -0.75 -2.63 16.24
N GLY A 147 -0.15 -3.79 16.49
CA GLY A 147 1.23 -4.02 16.87
C GLY A 147 1.48 -5.52 17.06
N ASP A 148 2.71 -5.89 17.41
CA ASP A 148 3.07 -7.29 17.63
C ASP A 148 2.15 -7.95 18.69
N GLY A 149 1.69 -9.16 18.39
CA GLY A 149 0.77 -9.92 19.23
C GLY A 149 -0.66 -9.38 19.34
N THR A 150 -1.01 -8.29 18.66
CA THR A 150 -2.38 -7.74 18.65
C THR A 150 -3.21 -8.28 17.50
N VAL A 151 -4.53 -8.11 17.60
CA VAL A 151 -5.50 -8.51 16.56
C VAL A 151 -6.37 -7.32 16.18
N LEU A 152 -6.54 -7.09 14.88
CA LEU A 152 -7.59 -6.29 14.27
C LEU A 152 -8.74 -7.24 13.86
N ASP A 153 -9.77 -7.34 14.70
CA ASP A 153 -10.93 -8.22 14.51
C ASP A 153 -12.08 -7.43 13.86
N LEU A 154 -12.34 -7.71 12.58
CA LEU A 154 -13.42 -7.06 11.83
C LEU A 154 -14.80 -7.64 12.18
N GLY A 155 -14.86 -8.85 12.75
CA GLY A 155 -16.12 -9.60 12.84
C GLY A 155 -16.72 -9.75 11.44
N ALA A 156 -17.97 -9.32 11.25
CA ALA A 156 -18.62 -9.27 9.94
C ALA A 156 -18.68 -7.85 9.34
N ASN A 157 -18.01 -6.87 9.96
CA ASN A 157 -18.12 -5.47 9.61
C ASN A 157 -17.06 -5.06 8.58
N ASP A 158 -17.44 -4.25 7.61
CA ASP A 158 -16.53 -3.75 6.59
C ASP A 158 -15.63 -2.64 7.16
N LEU A 159 -14.36 -2.62 6.71
CA LEU A 159 -13.37 -1.61 7.04
C LEU A 159 -12.95 -0.84 5.79
N THR A 160 -13.22 0.46 5.78
CA THR A 160 -12.66 1.36 4.77
C THR A 160 -11.34 1.96 5.27
N LEU A 161 -10.29 1.88 4.47
CA LEU A 161 -8.99 2.50 4.70
C LEU A 161 -8.85 3.73 3.78
N ASP A 162 -9.32 4.87 4.26
CA ASP A 162 -9.36 6.15 3.55
C ASP A 162 -8.07 6.94 3.73
N ALA A 163 -7.00 6.49 3.06
CA ALA A 163 -5.73 7.17 3.09
C ALA A 163 -5.71 8.33 2.08
N GLN A 164 -5.82 9.59 2.54
CA GLN A 164 -5.79 10.77 1.67
C GLN A 164 -4.43 11.50 1.80
N GLY A 165 -3.52 11.24 0.88
CA GLY A 165 -2.13 11.70 0.88
C GLY A 165 -1.20 10.98 1.86
N GLY A 166 -1.75 10.37 2.92
CA GLY A 166 -0.99 9.74 3.99
C GLY A 166 -0.83 8.23 3.83
N THR A 167 -0.39 7.57 4.90
CA THR A 167 -0.24 6.11 4.97
C THR A 167 -1.07 5.54 6.12
N ILE A 168 -1.82 4.46 5.88
CA ILE A 168 -2.37 3.63 6.95
C ILE A 168 -1.56 2.33 7.00
N SER A 169 -0.96 2.01 8.15
CA SER A 169 -0.21 0.76 8.35
C SER A 169 -0.99 -0.17 9.25
N LEU A 170 -1.27 -1.38 8.77
CA LEU A 170 -1.87 -2.46 9.57
C LEU A 170 -0.74 -3.37 10.09
N LEU A 171 -0.58 -3.40 11.41
CA LEU A 171 0.55 -4.06 12.08
C LEU A 171 0.13 -5.27 12.94
N GLY A 172 -1.16 -5.38 13.28
CA GLY A 172 -1.70 -6.52 14.04
C GLY A 172 -2.36 -7.54 13.12
N LYS A 173 -2.44 -8.79 13.58
CA LYS A 173 -3.10 -9.88 12.84
C LYS A 173 -4.53 -9.53 12.49
N ILE A 174 -4.98 -9.89 11.29
CA ILE A 174 -6.35 -9.60 10.84
C ILE A 174 -7.22 -10.85 11.01
N LYS A 175 -8.45 -10.67 11.50
CA LYS A 175 -9.46 -11.72 11.68
C LYS A 175 -10.85 -11.23 11.28
N GLY A 176 -11.72 -12.16 10.90
CA GLY A 176 -13.14 -11.89 10.59
C GLY A 176 -13.47 -12.15 9.13
N SER A 177 -14.67 -11.77 8.72
CA SER A 177 -15.20 -11.94 7.37
C SER A 177 -15.62 -10.65 6.68
N GLY A 178 -15.64 -9.52 7.42
CA GLY A 178 -15.92 -8.22 6.82
C GLY A 178 -14.85 -7.85 5.78
N ASN A 179 -15.20 -7.05 4.78
CA ASN A 179 -14.31 -6.69 3.69
C ASN A 179 -13.43 -5.51 4.07
N ILE A 180 -12.24 -5.44 3.47
CA ILE A 180 -11.39 -4.26 3.52
C ILE A 180 -11.47 -3.54 2.17
N VAL A 181 -11.76 -2.25 2.21
CA VAL A 181 -11.80 -1.39 1.02
C VAL A 181 -10.77 -0.29 1.17
N LYS A 182 -9.81 -0.22 0.24
CA LYS A 182 -8.89 0.90 0.12
C LYS A 182 -9.60 2.08 -0.54
N SER A 183 -9.50 3.28 0.02
CA SER A 183 -9.92 4.52 -0.65
C SER A 183 -8.89 5.64 -0.45
N GLY A 184 -9.10 6.76 -1.14
CA GLY A 184 -8.13 7.85 -1.18
C GLY A 184 -6.92 7.53 -2.06
N ASP A 185 -6.09 8.53 -2.28
CA ASP A 185 -4.89 8.51 -3.14
C ASP A 185 -3.61 8.06 -2.41
N GLY A 186 -3.65 8.04 -1.07
CA GLY A 186 -2.55 7.62 -0.22
C GLY A 186 -2.34 6.10 -0.20
N LYS A 187 -1.52 5.66 0.76
CA LYS A 187 -0.99 4.29 0.83
C LYS A 187 -1.64 3.51 1.97
N VAL A 188 -1.84 2.22 1.76
CA VAL A 188 -2.05 1.24 2.83
C VAL A 188 -0.88 0.28 2.82
N LYS A 189 -0.19 0.16 3.95
CA LYS A 189 0.82 -0.88 4.16
C LYS A 189 0.23 -1.99 5.01
N VAL A 190 0.33 -3.22 4.54
CA VAL A 190 -0.08 -4.38 5.30
C VAL A 190 1.17 -5.16 5.66
N LEU A 191 1.54 -5.12 6.95
CA LEU A 191 2.75 -5.74 7.49
C LEU A 191 2.38 -6.82 8.50
N THR A 192 1.41 -7.66 8.15
CA THR A 192 0.88 -8.66 9.07
C THR A 192 0.44 -9.91 8.33
N THR A 193 0.48 -11.01 9.08
CA THR A 193 -0.18 -12.27 8.72
C THR A 193 -1.61 -12.32 9.25
N PRO A 194 -2.57 -12.95 8.54
CA PRO A 194 -3.87 -13.27 9.12
C PRO A 194 -3.72 -14.10 10.40
N ASP A 195 -4.68 -13.98 11.32
CA ASP A 195 -4.70 -14.89 12.46
C ASP A 195 -5.04 -16.33 12.00
N SER A 196 -4.51 -17.32 12.71
CA SER A 196 -4.67 -18.74 12.39
C SER A 196 -6.12 -19.24 12.37
N GLY A 197 -7.06 -18.47 12.93
CA GLY A 197 -8.51 -18.69 12.85
C GLY A 197 -9.18 -18.16 11.57
N GLY A 198 -8.41 -17.53 10.66
CA GLY A 198 -8.79 -17.13 9.30
C GLY A 198 -9.51 -15.79 9.22
N TYR A 199 -8.91 -14.83 8.52
CA TYR A 199 -9.69 -13.77 7.87
C TYR A 199 -10.17 -14.29 6.51
N THR A 200 -11.45 -14.09 6.19
CA THR A 200 -12.07 -14.59 4.96
C THR A 200 -12.68 -13.50 4.09
N GLY A 201 -12.58 -12.22 4.50
CA GLY A 201 -13.02 -11.10 3.70
C GLY A 201 -12.14 -10.88 2.47
N GLY A 202 -12.60 -10.05 1.53
CA GLY A 202 -11.77 -9.59 0.42
C GLY A 202 -11.02 -8.29 0.74
N LEU A 203 -9.99 -7.97 -0.04
CA LEU A 203 -9.38 -6.63 -0.10
C LEU A 203 -9.66 -6.02 -1.47
N THR A 204 -10.38 -4.89 -1.53
CA THR A 204 -10.66 -4.19 -2.79
C THR A 204 -9.96 -2.85 -2.85
N ALA A 205 -9.34 -2.53 -3.99
CA ALA A 205 -8.66 -1.27 -4.24
C ALA A 205 -9.17 -0.57 -5.51
N PRO A 206 -10.17 0.32 -5.38
CA PRO A 206 -10.59 1.22 -6.45
C PRO A 206 -9.62 2.39 -6.68
N SER A 207 -8.79 2.74 -5.69
CA SER A 207 -7.84 3.86 -5.79
C SER A 207 -6.65 3.74 -4.82
N GLY A 208 -5.61 4.55 -5.06
CA GLY A 208 -4.42 4.64 -4.21
C GLY A 208 -3.59 3.37 -4.23
N GLU A 209 -2.69 3.23 -3.26
CA GLU A 209 -1.67 2.17 -3.26
C GLU A 209 -1.85 1.21 -2.09
N ILE A 210 -1.71 -0.08 -2.35
CA ILE A 210 -1.59 -1.16 -1.36
C ILE A 210 -0.19 -1.74 -1.48
N VAL A 211 0.54 -1.76 -0.36
CA VAL A 211 1.87 -2.36 -0.24
C VAL A 211 1.77 -3.57 0.69
N VAL A 212 2.10 -4.74 0.18
CA VAL A 212 2.13 -6.00 0.92
C VAL A 212 3.57 -6.49 1.00
N ASP A 213 4.16 -6.45 2.19
CA ASP A 213 5.56 -6.85 2.42
C ASP A 213 5.70 -8.09 3.32
N ASP A 214 4.59 -8.63 3.81
CA ASP A 214 4.50 -9.87 4.57
C ASP A 214 3.47 -10.80 3.91
N ASP A 215 3.14 -11.93 4.53
CA ASP A 215 2.10 -12.83 4.04
C ASP A 215 0.70 -12.36 4.44
N LEU A 216 0.06 -11.60 3.56
CA LEU A 216 -1.32 -11.19 3.71
C LEU A 216 -2.28 -12.38 3.48
N GLY A 217 -1.98 -13.31 2.57
CA GLY A 217 -2.84 -14.46 2.26
C GLY A 217 -4.27 -14.14 1.79
N LEU A 218 -4.59 -12.86 1.52
CA LEU A 218 -5.94 -12.41 1.14
C LEU A 218 -6.10 -12.23 -0.36
N ASN A 219 -7.30 -12.50 -0.86
CA ASN A 219 -7.64 -12.16 -2.24
C ASN A 219 -7.67 -10.63 -2.41
N VAL A 220 -6.99 -10.13 -3.43
CA VAL A 220 -6.93 -8.71 -3.78
C VAL A 220 -7.67 -8.47 -5.08
N THR A 221 -8.64 -7.55 -5.05
CA THR A 221 -9.37 -7.09 -6.23
C THR A 221 -9.00 -5.65 -6.55
N LEU A 222 -8.48 -5.41 -7.75
CA LEU A 222 -8.11 -4.08 -8.25
C LEU A 222 -9.14 -3.61 -9.28
N SER A 223 -9.71 -2.44 -9.02
CA SER A 223 -10.62 -1.74 -9.94
C SER A 223 -10.16 -0.30 -10.22
N GLY A 224 -8.90 0.00 -9.95
CA GLY A 224 -8.26 1.29 -10.21
C GLY A 224 -7.01 1.58 -9.37
N GLY A 225 -6.87 0.98 -8.18
CA GLY A 225 -5.69 1.15 -7.32
C GLY A 225 -4.46 0.37 -7.79
N THR A 226 -3.36 0.52 -7.04
CA THR A 226 -2.09 -0.16 -7.28
C THR A 226 -1.82 -1.20 -6.18
N LEU A 227 -1.44 -2.42 -6.56
CA LEU A 227 -0.85 -3.42 -5.66
C LEU A 227 0.66 -3.50 -5.91
N LYS A 228 1.46 -3.40 -4.84
CA LYS A 228 2.91 -3.62 -4.87
C LYS A 228 3.42 -4.28 -3.59
N GLY A 229 4.74 -4.47 -3.51
CA GLY A 229 5.43 -5.02 -2.34
C GLY A 229 6.02 -6.40 -2.59
N THR A 230 6.71 -6.94 -1.59
CA THR A 230 7.49 -8.19 -1.69
C THR A 230 6.86 -9.40 -1.00
N GLY A 231 5.65 -9.22 -0.48
CA GLY A 231 4.96 -10.21 0.34
C GLY A 231 4.20 -11.28 -0.44
N THR A 232 3.24 -11.91 0.25
CA THR A 232 2.35 -12.91 -0.32
C THR A 232 0.90 -12.43 -0.21
N VAL A 233 0.14 -12.57 -1.28
CA VAL A 233 -1.32 -12.39 -1.30
C VAL A 233 -1.99 -13.71 -1.69
N GLY A 234 -3.31 -13.78 -1.51
CA GLY A 234 -4.14 -14.83 -2.09
C GLY A 234 -4.26 -14.66 -3.60
N ASN A 235 -5.45 -14.78 -4.17
CA ASN A 235 -5.67 -14.55 -5.59
C ASN A 235 -5.64 -13.04 -5.91
N ILE A 236 -5.11 -12.69 -7.08
CA ILE A 236 -5.22 -11.34 -7.64
C ILE A 236 -6.28 -11.33 -8.74
N SER A 237 -7.19 -10.37 -8.70
CA SER A 237 -8.14 -10.07 -9.77
C SER A 237 -8.10 -8.60 -10.13
N MET A 238 -7.61 -8.25 -11.32
CA MET A 238 -7.47 -6.86 -11.77
C MET A 238 -8.36 -6.59 -12.98
N SER A 239 -9.35 -5.72 -12.82
CA SER A 239 -10.15 -5.21 -13.94
C SER A 239 -9.70 -3.83 -14.42
N SER A 240 -9.01 -3.09 -13.54
CA SER A 240 -8.41 -1.78 -13.78
C SER A 240 -7.42 -1.49 -12.64
N GLY A 241 -6.51 -0.53 -12.84
CA GLY A 241 -5.44 -0.21 -11.89
C GLY A 241 -4.11 -0.83 -12.31
N THR A 242 -3.25 -1.11 -11.34
CA THR A 242 -1.87 -1.55 -11.61
C THR A 242 -1.43 -2.64 -10.63
N VAL A 243 -0.77 -3.68 -11.13
CA VAL A 243 0.07 -4.56 -10.32
C VAL A 243 1.53 -4.23 -10.65
N ALA A 244 2.28 -3.82 -9.63
CA ALA A 244 3.70 -3.45 -9.73
C ALA A 244 4.47 -4.24 -8.66
N PRO A 245 4.92 -5.47 -8.94
CA PRO A 245 5.57 -6.32 -7.95
C PRO A 245 6.76 -5.64 -7.27
N GLY A 246 7.08 -6.07 -6.06
CA GLY A 246 8.22 -5.56 -5.31
C GLY A 246 8.02 -4.19 -4.67
N ASN A 247 9.01 -3.82 -3.84
CA ASN A 247 9.30 -2.42 -3.54
C ASN A 247 10.23 -1.81 -4.59
N SER A 248 10.22 -2.42 -5.77
CA SER A 248 10.90 -2.05 -7.01
C SER A 248 12.44 -1.98 -6.89
N PRO A 249 13.19 -2.99 -7.36
CA PRO A 249 12.71 -4.30 -7.81
C PRO A 249 12.30 -5.26 -6.68
N GLY A 250 11.51 -6.29 -6.98
CA GLY A 250 11.25 -7.40 -6.06
C GLY A 250 10.23 -8.44 -6.52
N VAL A 251 10.00 -9.46 -5.68
CA VAL A 251 9.09 -10.57 -6.00
C VAL A 251 7.81 -10.47 -5.18
N LEU A 252 6.65 -10.49 -5.83
CA LEU A 252 5.34 -10.61 -5.18
C LEU A 252 4.80 -12.04 -5.38
N ASN A 253 4.25 -12.67 -4.34
CA ASN A 253 3.71 -14.03 -4.42
C ASN A 253 2.18 -14.02 -4.41
N THR A 254 1.55 -14.89 -5.19
CA THR A 254 0.08 -14.98 -5.30
C THR A 254 -0.39 -16.41 -5.57
N GLY A 255 -1.68 -16.65 -5.31
CA GLY A 255 -2.44 -17.80 -5.81
C GLY A 255 -2.79 -17.63 -7.29
N ASN A 256 -4.07 -17.68 -7.65
CA ASN A 256 -4.50 -17.43 -9.03
C ASN A 256 -4.36 -15.96 -9.40
N LEU A 257 -3.95 -15.69 -10.64
CA LEU A 257 -3.83 -14.37 -11.22
C LEU A 257 -4.82 -14.24 -12.39
N VAL A 258 -5.69 -13.24 -12.31
CA VAL A 258 -6.65 -12.91 -13.38
C VAL A 258 -6.62 -11.42 -13.69
N TYR A 259 -6.16 -11.05 -14.88
CA TYR A 259 -6.14 -9.67 -15.38
C TYR A 259 -7.10 -9.53 -16.56
N THR A 260 -8.07 -8.63 -16.43
CA THR A 260 -9.04 -8.31 -17.48
C THR A 260 -8.94 -6.85 -17.95
N GLY A 261 -7.96 -6.11 -17.46
CA GLY A 261 -7.71 -4.69 -17.73
C GLY A 261 -6.63 -4.14 -16.79
N GLY A 262 -6.26 -2.86 -16.93
CA GLY A 262 -5.21 -2.24 -16.12
C GLY A 262 -3.80 -2.44 -16.68
N SER A 263 -2.78 -2.27 -15.83
CA SER A 263 -1.38 -2.44 -16.20
C SER A 263 -0.61 -3.38 -15.27
N PHE A 264 0.34 -4.09 -15.84
CA PHE A 264 1.39 -4.80 -15.14
C PHE A 264 2.69 -4.05 -15.36
N ASP A 265 3.25 -3.52 -14.28
CA ASP A 265 4.42 -2.64 -14.32
C ASP A 265 5.62 -3.40 -13.74
N VAL A 266 6.73 -3.44 -14.49
CA VAL A 266 7.94 -4.15 -14.09
C VAL A 266 9.20 -3.30 -14.25
N GLU A 267 9.99 -3.23 -13.19
CA GLU A 267 11.33 -2.67 -13.16
C GLU A 267 12.40 -3.75 -13.39
N LEU A 268 13.37 -3.48 -14.28
CA LEU A 268 14.53 -4.34 -14.53
C LEU A 268 15.80 -3.67 -13.99
N GLY A 269 16.38 -4.23 -12.92
CA GLY A 269 17.59 -3.71 -12.26
C GLY A 269 18.80 -4.66 -12.27
N GLY A 270 18.61 -5.90 -12.75
CA GLY A 270 19.61 -6.97 -12.80
C GLY A 270 18.97 -8.26 -13.31
N THR A 271 19.74 -9.34 -13.45
CA THR A 271 19.25 -10.63 -13.99
C THR A 271 18.95 -11.67 -12.93
N ALA A 272 19.36 -11.45 -11.67
CA ALA A 272 19.01 -12.37 -10.60
C ALA A 272 17.58 -12.12 -10.09
N SER A 273 16.95 -13.16 -9.56
CA SER A 273 15.64 -13.05 -8.89
C SER A 273 15.67 -11.97 -7.81
N GLY A 274 14.69 -11.08 -7.83
CA GLY A 274 14.62 -9.93 -6.92
C GLY A 274 15.44 -8.72 -7.35
N GLU A 275 16.28 -8.82 -8.39
CA GLU A 275 16.89 -7.66 -9.06
C GLU A 275 16.01 -7.08 -10.17
N TYR A 276 14.91 -7.75 -10.49
CA TYR A 276 13.84 -7.28 -11.35
C TYR A 276 12.48 -7.64 -10.74
N ASP A 277 11.43 -6.96 -11.16
CA ASP A 277 10.08 -7.24 -10.69
C ASP A 277 9.54 -8.55 -11.26
N GLN A 278 9.03 -9.38 -10.37
CA GLN A 278 8.47 -10.67 -10.70
C GLN A 278 7.20 -10.92 -9.89
N THR A 279 6.17 -11.48 -10.54
CA THR A 279 5.08 -12.15 -9.83
C THR A 279 5.30 -13.65 -9.84
N ASN A 280 5.36 -14.27 -8.67
CA ASN A 280 5.38 -15.72 -8.51
C ASN A 280 3.96 -16.22 -8.25
N VAL A 281 3.46 -17.09 -9.13
CA VAL A 281 2.06 -17.54 -9.16
C VAL A 281 2.02 -19.03 -8.86
N THR A 282 1.28 -19.41 -7.82
CA THR A 282 1.12 -20.81 -7.38
C THR A 282 -0.18 -21.48 -7.89
N GLY A 283 -0.81 -20.82 -8.86
CA GLY A 283 -2.10 -21.18 -9.41
C GLY A 283 -2.20 -20.72 -10.85
N THR A 284 -3.41 -20.63 -11.40
CA THR A 284 -3.58 -20.32 -12.83
C THR A 284 -3.25 -18.86 -13.15
N VAL A 285 -2.65 -18.63 -14.33
CA VAL A 285 -2.44 -17.29 -14.90
C VAL A 285 -3.40 -17.04 -16.06
N ASP A 286 -4.22 -16.00 -15.96
CA ASP A 286 -5.04 -15.46 -17.04
C ASP A 286 -4.75 -13.95 -17.20
N LEU A 287 -4.11 -13.56 -18.29
CA LEU A 287 -3.76 -12.17 -18.61
C LEU A 287 -4.86 -11.44 -19.38
N GLY A 288 -5.92 -12.16 -19.78
CA GLY A 288 -6.98 -11.65 -20.63
C GLY A 288 -6.45 -11.16 -21.97
N SER A 289 -6.98 -10.02 -22.44
CA SER A 289 -6.55 -9.39 -23.69
C SER A 289 -6.50 -7.86 -23.65
N ALA A 290 -6.74 -7.26 -22.48
CA ALA A 290 -6.87 -5.81 -22.30
C ALA A 290 -5.91 -5.25 -21.23
N THR A 291 -4.94 -6.06 -20.81
CA THR A 291 -3.93 -5.69 -19.81
C THR A 291 -2.70 -5.12 -20.52
N ALA A 292 -2.21 -3.96 -20.09
CA ALA A 292 -0.97 -3.37 -20.61
C ALA A 292 0.26 -3.90 -19.86
N LEU A 293 1.38 -4.07 -20.56
CA LEU A 293 2.69 -4.35 -19.96
C LEU A 293 3.54 -3.07 -20.04
N ASN A 294 3.99 -2.58 -18.90
CA ASN A 294 4.91 -1.46 -18.81
C ASN A 294 6.25 -1.95 -18.26
N ILE A 295 7.33 -1.68 -18.99
CA ILE A 295 8.69 -2.10 -18.62
C ILE A 295 9.54 -0.85 -18.41
N SER A 296 10.28 -0.80 -17.30
CA SER A 296 11.21 0.28 -17.02
C SER A 296 12.57 -0.27 -16.55
N LEU A 297 13.64 0.52 -16.72
CA LEU A 297 14.98 0.17 -16.23
C LEU A 297 15.22 0.85 -14.88
N PHE A 298 15.78 0.10 -13.92
CA PHE A 298 16.06 0.58 -12.57
C PHE A 298 17.58 0.73 -12.33
N GLY A 299 17.97 1.70 -11.49
CA GLY A 299 19.35 1.77 -10.97
C GLY A 299 20.46 1.95 -12.02
N SER A 300 20.16 2.56 -13.18
CA SER A 300 21.08 2.64 -14.34
C SER A 300 21.46 1.28 -14.95
N TYR A 301 20.66 0.25 -14.70
CA TYR A 301 20.83 -1.05 -15.32
C TYR A 301 20.78 -0.95 -16.85
N ALA A 302 21.69 -1.67 -17.51
CA ALA A 302 21.82 -1.73 -18.95
C ALA A 302 21.78 -3.21 -19.37
N PRO A 303 20.62 -3.72 -19.83
CA PRO A 303 20.49 -5.10 -20.25
C PRO A 303 21.46 -5.46 -21.37
N ALA A 304 21.99 -6.68 -21.34
CA ALA A 304 22.79 -7.27 -22.41
C ALA A 304 21.93 -8.16 -23.31
N VAL A 305 22.33 -8.33 -24.56
CA VAL A 305 21.67 -9.30 -25.46
C VAL A 305 21.74 -10.70 -24.84
N ASN A 306 20.61 -11.41 -24.89
CA ASN A 306 20.34 -12.69 -24.24
C ASN A 306 20.12 -12.65 -22.72
N ASP A 307 20.10 -11.48 -22.08
CA ASP A 307 19.50 -11.40 -20.74
C ASP A 307 18.02 -11.83 -20.84
N ALA A 308 17.56 -12.54 -19.82
CA ALA A 308 16.19 -13.03 -19.72
C ALA A 308 15.60 -12.65 -18.36
N PHE A 309 14.35 -12.19 -18.35
CA PHE A 309 13.62 -11.79 -17.14
C PHE A 309 12.29 -12.53 -17.09
N THR A 310 12.14 -13.45 -16.14
CA THR A 310 10.88 -14.16 -15.89
C THR A 310 9.96 -13.25 -15.07
N ILE A 311 9.19 -12.39 -15.74
CA ILE A 311 8.35 -11.37 -15.08
C ILE A 311 7.09 -11.96 -14.44
N ILE A 312 6.63 -13.12 -14.94
CA ILE A 312 5.63 -13.96 -14.27
C ILE A 312 6.19 -15.38 -14.25
N ASN A 313 6.48 -15.86 -13.04
CA ASN A 313 6.86 -17.25 -12.78
C ASN A 313 5.58 -18.03 -12.48
N ASN A 314 5.15 -18.88 -13.41
CA ASN A 314 3.89 -19.61 -13.35
C ASN A 314 4.20 -21.06 -12.97
N ASP A 315 3.87 -21.45 -11.74
CA ASP A 315 4.28 -22.76 -11.26
C ASP A 315 3.57 -23.93 -11.97
N GLY A 316 4.06 -25.13 -11.69
CA GLY A 316 3.46 -26.34 -12.21
C GLY A 316 3.64 -26.50 -13.71
N SER A 317 2.55 -26.70 -14.44
CA SER A 317 2.56 -26.92 -15.90
C SER A 317 1.38 -26.30 -16.61
N ASP A 318 0.55 -25.54 -15.89
CA ASP A 318 -0.65 -24.93 -16.45
C ASP A 318 -0.24 -23.75 -17.34
N ALA A 319 -0.70 -23.73 -18.60
CA ALA A 319 -0.34 -22.69 -19.54
C ALA A 319 -0.87 -21.31 -19.14
N VAL A 320 -0.16 -20.25 -19.52
CA VAL A 320 -0.66 -18.87 -19.42
C VAL A 320 -1.82 -18.70 -20.40
N ALA A 321 -2.98 -18.31 -19.88
CA ALA A 321 -4.12 -17.92 -20.70
C ALA A 321 -4.04 -16.44 -21.07
N GLY A 322 -4.36 -16.11 -22.33
CA GLY A 322 -4.33 -14.74 -22.81
C GLY A 322 -2.91 -14.20 -23.08
N ALA A 323 -2.82 -12.89 -23.27
CA ALA A 323 -1.58 -12.18 -23.53
C ALA A 323 -1.74 -10.69 -23.19
N PHE A 324 -0.62 -9.99 -22.97
CA PHE A 324 -0.65 -8.54 -22.86
C PHE A 324 -1.12 -7.89 -24.18
N THR A 325 -1.74 -6.72 -24.05
CA THR A 325 -2.42 -6.03 -25.15
C THR A 325 -1.44 -5.74 -26.29
N GLY A 326 -1.70 -6.33 -27.46
CA GLY A 326 -0.90 -6.12 -28.66
C GLY A 326 0.45 -6.83 -28.66
N LEU A 327 0.66 -7.81 -27.77
CA LEU A 327 1.91 -8.55 -27.62
C LEU A 327 1.64 -10.06 -27.65
N ALA A 328 1.55 -10.66 -28.83
CA ALA A 328 1.43 -12.11 -28.99
C ALA A 328 2.74 -12.83 -28.60
N ASN A 329 2.69 -14.16 -28.47
CA ASN A 329 3.88 -14.96 -28.16
C ASN A 329 4.96 -14.76 -29.23
N GLY A 330 6.17 -14.38 -28.80
CA GLY A 330 7.30 -14.10 -29.67
C GLY A 330 7.34 -12.68 -30.26
N ASP A 331 6.37 -11.81 -29.94
CA ASP A 331 6.38 -10.41 -30.37
C ASP A 331 7.50 -9.60 -29.69
N ASN A 332 7.89 -8.51 -30.34
CA ASN A 332 8.89 -7.60 -29.81
C ASN A 332 8.24 -6.40 -29.10
N VAL A 333 8.78 -6.04 -27.94
CA VAL A 333 8.50 -4.79 -27.21
C VAL A 333 9.78 -3.96 -27.12
N THR A 334 9.67 -2.65 -27.33
CA THR A 334 10.81 -1.73 -27.30
C THR A 334 10.69 -0.76 -26.13
N VAL A 335 11.75 -0.64 -25.34
CA VAL A 335 11.88 0.35 -24.26
C VAL A 335 13.16 1.15 -24.48
N GLY A 336 13.03 2.42 -24.84
CA GLY A 336 14.16 3.21 -25.30
C GLY A 336 14.78 2.59 -26.56
N GLU A 337 16.07 2.25 -26.50
CA GLU A 337 16.81 1.59 -27.60
C GLU A 337 16.95 0.06 -27.38
N TYR A 338 16.37 -0.47 -26.29
CA TYR A 338 16.36 -1.91 -26.03
C TYR A 338 15.15 -2.58 -26.68
N THR A 339 15.37 -3.72 -27.32
CA THR A 339 14.31 -4.57 -27.87
C THR A 339 14.28 -5.89 -27.13
N TYR A 340 13.10 -6.23 -26.60
CA TYR A 340 12.84 -7.49 -25.92
C TYR A 340 11.84 -8.29 -26.73
N GLN A 341 12.03 -9.60 -26.78
CA GLN A 341 11.00 -10.53 -27.21
C GLN A 341 10.25 -11.04 -25.98
N ILE A 342 8.91 -10.98 -26.02
CA ILE A 342 8.08 -11.56 -24.97
C ILE A 342 7.66 -12.98 -25.34
N ASN A 343 7.80 -13.91 -24.40
CA ASN A 343 7.32 -15.27 -24.53
C ASN A 343 6.40 -15.63 -23.36
N TYR A 344 5.37 -16.45 -23.58
CA TYR A 344 4.38 -16.88 -22.57
C TYR A 344 4.45 -18.39 -22.27
N ASP A 345 5.38 -19.09 -22.90
CA ASP A 345 5.65 -20.53 -22.82
C ASP A 345 7.16 -20.80 -22.64
N ALA A 346 7.88 -19.85 -22.04
CA ALA A 346 9.31 -19.93 -21.80
C ALA A 346 9.61 -20.49 -20.39
N GLY A 347 10.87 -20.41 -19.97
CA GLY A 347 11.31 -20.90 -18.66
C GLY A 347 11.23 -22.42 -18.58
N ASP A 348 10.37 -22.93 -17.70
CA ASP A 348 10.03 -24.35 -17.58
C ASP A 348 8.88 -24.81 -18.51
N GLY A 349 8.28 -23.88 -19.28
CA GLY A 349 7.35 -24.16 -20.37
C GLY A 349 6.03 -23.38 -20.29
N ASN A 350 5.80 -22.64 -19.21
CA ASN A 350 4.60 -21.85 -18.97
C ASN A 350 4.87 -20.49 -18.32
N ASP A 351 6.11 -20.00 -18.34
CA ASP A 351 6.48 -18.69 -17.80
C ASP A 351 6.31 -17.55 -18.80
N VAL A 352 6.11 -16.33 -18.27
CA VAL A 352 6.19 -15.10 -19.04
C VAL A 352 7.58 -14.49 -18.93
N VAL A 353 8.33 -14.50 -20.04
CA VAL A 353 9.74 -14.13 -20.09
C VAL A 353 9.99 -13.02 -21.11
N LEU A 354 10.76 -12.01 -20.72
CA LEU A 354 11.34 -11.00 -21.61
C LEU A 354 12.78 -11.40 -21.95
N LEU A 355 13.07 -11.66 -23.23
CA LEU A 355 14.41 -11.95 -23.74
C LEU A 355 14.97 -10.74 -24.48
N VAL A 356 16.14 -10.23 -24.09
CA VAL A 356 16.77 -9.10 -24.77
C VAL A 356 17.33 -9.54 -26.12
N LEU A 357 16.80 -8.98 -27.21
CA LEU A 357 17.28 -9.20 -28.57
C LEU A 357 18.17 -8.07 -29.09
N GLY A 358 17.99 -6.86 -28.59
CA GLY A 358 18.71 -5.68 -29.06
C GLY A 358 19.01 -4.70 -27.93
N THR A 359 20.20 -4.10 -27.99
CA THR A 359 20.69 -3.07 -27.08
C THR A 359 21.09 -1.82 -27.88
N PRO A 360 21.23 -0.64 -27.23
CA PRO A 360 21.85 0.53 -27.85
C PRO A 360 23.14 0.15 -28.60
N SER A 361 23.24 0.58 -29.87
CA SER A 361 24.49 0.47 -30.60
C SER A 361 25.53 1.41 -29.97
N ALA A 362 26.78 0.97 -29.81
CA ALA A 362 27.83 1.86 -29.34
C ALA A 362 27.90 3.13 -30.22
N PRO A 363 28.11 4.32 -29.65
CA PRO A 363 28.25 5.53 -30.47
C PRO A 363 29.37 5.29 -31.48
N TYR A 364 29.09 5.54 -32.76
CA TYR A 364 30.08 5.43 -33.82
C TYR A 364 31.25 6.37 -33.50
N THR A 365 32.33 5.84 -32.93
CA THR A 365 33.54 6.60 -32.58
C THR A 365 34.39 6.96 -33.80
N GLY A 366 33.93 6.62 -35.01
CA GLY A 366 34.63 6.87 -36.27
C GLY A 366 35.93 6.07 -36.45
N VAL A 367 36.50 5.48 -35.39
CA VAL A 367 37.73 4.69 -35.45
C VAL A 367 37.52 3.38 -36.22
N GLU A 368 36.36 2.74 -36.09
CA GLU A 368 36.06 1.54 -36.90
C GLU A 368 35.91 1.89 -38.39
N SER A 369 35.25 3.00 -38.72
CA SER A 369 35.14 3.52 -40.08
C SER A 369 36.51 3.94 -40.65
N LEU A 370 37.39 4.52 -39.82
CA LEU A 370 38.75 4.88 -40.21
C LEU A 370 39.63 3.64 -40.44
N LEU A 371 39.46 2.58 -39.65
CA LEU A 371 40.19 1.32 -39.78
C LEU A 371 39.66 0.45 -40.93
N SER A 372 38.37 0.50 -41.24
CA SER A 372 37.74 -0.22 -42.36
C SER A 372 37.79 0.55 -43.68
N SER A 373 38.21 1.82 -43.66
CA SER A 373 38.37 2.64 -44.86
C SER A 373 39.49 2.07 -45.75
N PRO A 374 39.34 2.07 -47.08
CA PRO A 374 40.45 1.74 -47.99
C PRO A 374 41.64 2.72 -47.84
N TYR A 375 41.44 3.83 -47.13
CA TYR A 375 42.47 4.81 -46.79
C TYR A 375 43.12 4.59 -45.41
N ALA A 376 42.71 3.59 -44.63
CA ALA A 376 43.24 3.31 -43.29
C ALA A 376 44.77 3.16 -43.28
N THR A 377 45.29 2.42 -44.26
CA THR A 377 46.73 2.19 -44.47
C THR A 377 47.45 3.45 -44.92
N ILE A 378 46.77 4.34 -45.65
CA ILE A 378 47.32 5.63 -46.11
C ILE A 378 47.48 6.59 -44.93
N PHE A 379 46.48 6.69 -44.04
CA PHE A 379 46.60 7.49 -42.83
C PHE A 379 47.71 6.98 -41.90
N ALA A 380 47.83 5.67 -41.73
CA ALA A 380 48.93 5.05 -40.98
C ALA A 380 50.30 5.34 -41.63
N ALA A 381 50.41 5.21 -42.95
CA ALA A 381 51.65 5.47 -43.68
C ALA A 381 52.08 6.95 -43.63
N ILE A 382 51.13 7.89 -43.71
CA ILE A 382 51.40 9.33 -43.58
C ILE A 382 51.87 9.65 -42.15
N ALA A 383 51.22 9.09 -41.13
CA ALA A 383 51.63 9.30 -39.73
C ALA A 383 53.06 8.79 -39.47
N VAL A 384 53.39 7.59 -39.96
CA VAL A 384 54.75 7.02 -39.87
C VAL A 384 55.75 7.87 -40.66
N ALA A 385 55.43 8.29 -41.88
CA ALA A 385 56.29 9.15 -42.69
C ALA A 385 56.55 10.51 -42.03
N ALA A 386 55.55 11.11 -41.39
CA ALA A 386 55.69 12.37 -40.65
C ALA A 386 56.59 12.21 -39.42
N ILE A 387 56.47 11.10 -38.68
CA ILE A 387 57.35 10.79 -37.54
C ILE A 387 58.79 10.57 -38.01
N VAL A 388 58.98 9.80 -39.08
CA VAL A 388 60.32 9.55 -39.67
C VAL A 388 60.93 10.85 -40.21
N ALA A 389 60.16 11.70 -40.87
CA ALA A 389 60.62 13.01 -41.34
C ALA A 389 60.97 13.93 -40.17
N GLY A 390 60.16 13.95 -39.11
CA GLY A 390 60.44 14.69 -37.88
C GLY A 390 61.74 14.23 -37.21
N TYR A 391 61.97 12.92 -37.09
CA TYR A 391 63.21 12.35 -36.59
C TYR A 391 64.43 12.75 -37.44
N ARG A 392 64.32 12.66 -38.77
CA ARG A 392 65.41 13.05 -39.68
C ARG A 392 65.75 14.54 -39.59
N VAL A 393 64.76 15.41 -39.44
CA VAL A 393 64.99 16.85 -39.22
C VAL A 393 65.62 17.12 -37.86
N TYR A 394 65.22 16.39 -36.81
CA TYR A 394 65.83 16.48 -35.48
C TYR A 394 67.31 16.07 -35.51
N ASP A 395 67.64 14.93 -36.11
CA ASP A 395 69.02 14.44 -36.22
C ASP A 395 69.90 15.38 -37.05
N TYR A 396 69.38 15.92 -38.16
CA TYR A 396 70.10 16.90 -38.97
C TYR A 396 70.43 18.17 -38.18
N ARG A 397 69.47 18.70 -37.40
CA ARG A 397 69.69 19.89 -36.55
C ARG A 397 70.65 19.63 -35.39
N LYS A 398 70.75 18.38 -34.92
CA LYS A 398 71.69 17.97 -33.87
C LYS A 398 73.11 17.81 -34.40
N ALA A 399 73.27 17.34 -35.64
CA ALA A 399 74.58 17.19 -36.29
C ALA A 399 75.16 18.52 -36.80
N SER A 400 74.33 19.56 -36.98
CA SER A 400 74.75 20.91 -37.42
C SER A 400 75.08 21.89 -36.28
N LYS A 401 75.16 21.40 -35.04
CA LYS A 401 75.65 22.14 -33.86
C LYS A 401 76.94 21.47 -33.41
#